data_AF-A8TY80-F1
#
_entry.id   AF-A8TY80-F1
#
_cell.length_a   1.000
_cell.length_b   1.000
_cell.length_c   1.000
_cell.angle_alpha   90.00
_cell.angle_beta   90.00
_cell.angle_gamma   90.00
#
_symmetry.space_group_name_H-M   'P 1'
#
loop_
_entity.id
_entity.type
_entity.pdbx_description
1 polymer ?
#
loop_
_entity_poly.entity_id
_entity_poly.type
_entity_poly.pdbx_seq_one_letter_code
_entity_poly.pdbx_strand_id
1 'polypeptide(L)' 'MTPKYPHITVALTGHDGNAFVILSRCRKAAREAGLSDDEIAAFIAEAMSNDYDHLLQTAMCWFEVV' A
#
# COMPACT_ATOMS: atom_id res chain seq x y z
N MET A 1 1.34 15.08 -4.18
CA MET A 1 0.59 14.47 -3.05
C MET A 1 1.62 13.94 -2.09
N THR A 2 1.46 14.20 -0.80
CA THR A 2 2.33 13.65 0.24
C THR A 2 1.63 12.42 0.80
N PRO A 3 2.27 11.24 0.82
CA PRO A 3 1.66 10.06 1.41
C PRO A 3 1.44 10.25 2.92
N LYS A 4 0.44 9.57 3.48
CA LYS A 4 0.13 9.59 4.93
C LYS A 4 1.32 9.12 5.76
N TYR A 5 2.08 8.15 5.24
CA TYR A 5 3.27 7.58 5.85
C TYR A 5 4.47 7.68 4.90
N PRO A 6 5.11 8.86 4.79
CA PRO A 6 6.23 9.06 3.87
C PRO A 6 7.50 8.30 4.29
N HIS A 7 7.60 7.84 5.53
CA HIS A 7 8.70 7.00 6.00
C HIS A 7 8.57 5.53 5.55
N ILE A 8 7.43 5.14 4.98
CA ILE A 8 7.16 3.78 4.53
C ILE A 8 7.29 3.77 3.04
N THR A 9 8.40 3.23 2.57
CA THR A 9 8.68 3.13 1.14
C THR A 9 8.30 1.74 0.64
N VAL A 10 7.43 1.68 -0.38
CA VAL A 10 6.97 0.44 -1.01
C VAL A 10 7.45 0.41 -2.46
N ALA A 11 8.26 -0.58 -2.79
CA ALA A 11 8.69 -0.82 -4.17
C ALA A 11 7.58 -1.50 -4.97
N LEU A 12 6.88 -0.71 -5.80
CA LEU A 12 5.84 -1.19 -6.71
C LEU A 12 6.33 -1.27 -8.16
N THR A 13 7.47 -0.65 -8.49
CA THR A 13 8.04 -0.71 -9.83
C THR A 13 8.65 -2.09 -10.14
N GLY A 14 8.34 -2.61 -11.34
CA GLY A 14 9.02 -3.79 -11.92
C GLY A 14 8.43 -5.17 -11.59
N HIS A 15 7.30 -5.27 -10.89
CA HIS A 15 6.69 -6.56 -10.60
C HIS A 15 5.26 -6.69 -11.14
N ASP A 16 5.01 -7.86 -11.73
CA ASP A 16 3.77 -8.39 -12.28
C ASP A 16 2.53 -7.66 -11.78
N GLY A 17 1.73 -7.13 -12.71
CA GLY A 17 0.53 -6.30 -12.49
C GLY A 17 -0.62 -7.01 -11.76
N ASN A 18 -0.33 -7.64 -10.64
CA ASN A 18 -1.23 -8.41 -9.81
C ASN A 18 -1.49 -7.65 -8.50
N ALA A 19 -2.76 -7.27 -8.32
CA ALA A 19 -3.23 -6.53 -7.16
C ALA A 19 -2.85 -7.17 -5.82
N PHE A 20 -2.88 -8.51 -5.74
CA PHE A 20 -2.57 -9.25 -4.51
C PHE A 20 -1.11 -9.13 -4.09
N VAL A 21 -0.19 -9.04 -5.06
CA VAL A 21 1.24 -8.90 -4.80
C VAL A 21 1.52 -7.52 -4.21
N ILE A 22 0.91 -6.48 -4.78
CA ILE A 22 0.98 -5.09 -4.30
C ILE A 22 0.45 -4.99 -2.88
N LEU A 23 -0.76 -5.52 -2.62
CA LEU A 23 -1.37 -5.54 -1.28
C LEU A 23 -0.47 -6.21 -0.25
N SER A 24 0.08 -7.37 -0.59
CA SER A 24 0.97 -8.12 0.30
C SER A 24 2.25 -7.36 0.63
N ARG A 25 2.81 -6.61 -0.34
CA ARG A 25 4.00 -5.77 -0.14
C ARG A 25 3.70 -4.54 0.71
N CYS A 26 2.63 -3.81 0.42
CA CYS A 26 2.20 -2.67 1.24
C CYS A 26 1.98 -3.11 2.69
N ARG A 27 1.27 -4.22 2.91
CA ARG A 27 1.07 -4.80 4.24
C ARG A 27 2.38 -5.12 4.95
N LYS A 28 3.34 -5.72 4.24
CA LYS A 28 4.64 -6.08 4.81
C LYS A 28 5.43 -4.82 5.20
N ALA A 29 5.54 -3.85 4.29
CA ALA A 29 6.24 -2.58 4.56
C ALA A 29 5.61 -1.81 5.72
N ALA A 30 4.28 -1.73 5.77
CA ALA A 30 3.54 -1.12 6.86
C ALA A 30 3.87 -1.80 8.21
N ARG A 31 3.88 -3.14 8.25
CA ARG A 31 4.20 -3.89 9.46
C ARG A 31 5.66 -3.71 9.89
N GLU A 32 6.59 -3.67 8.93
CA GLU A 32 8.02 -3.43 9.22
C GLU A 32 8.27 -2.00 9.73
N ALA A 33 7.47 -1.04 9.29
CA ALA A 33 7.48 0.32 9.83
C ALA A 33 6.80 0.46 11.19
N GLY A 34 6.15 -0.59 11.69
CA GLY A 34 5.48 -0.60 13.00
C GLY A 34 4.05 -0.04 12.98
N LEU A 35 3.36 -0.04 11.83
CA LEU A 35 1.93 0.26 11.81
C LEU A 35 1.15 -0.80 12.57
N SER A 36 0.13 -0.32 13.29
CA SER A 36 -0.86 -1.18 13.93
C SER A 36 -1.64 -1.99 12.89
N ASP A 37 -2.05 -3.19 13.28
CA ASP A 37 -2.85 -4.08 12.43
C ASP A 37 -4.18 -3.42 11.97
N ASP A 38 -4.71 -2.49 12.75
CA ASP A 38 -5.92 -1.71 12.42
C ASP A 38 -5.71 -0.78 11.21
N GLU A 39 -4.62 0.00 11.18
CA GLU A 39 -4.29 0.87 10.03
C GLU A 39 -4.00 0.04 8.78
N ILE A 40 -3.34 -1.09 8.94
CA ILE A 40 -3.09 -2.04 7.84
C ILE A 40 -4.42 -2.58 7.31
N ALA A 41 -5.36 -2.96 8.19
CA ALA A 41 -6.67 -3.46 7.80
C ALA A 41 -7.50 -2.38 7.10
N ALA A 42 -7.45 -1.13 7.57
CA ALA A 42 -8.10 0.02 6.94
C ALA A 42 -7.55 0.26 5.52
N PHE A 43 -6.23 0.27 5.36
CA PHE A 43 -5.57 0.37 4.06
C PHE A 43 -6.02 -0.77 3.12
N ILE A 44 -6.00 -2.02 3.59
CA ILE A 44 -6.37 -3.19 2.78
C ILE A 44 -7.85 -3.13 2.37
N ALA A 45 -8.75 -2.73 3.27
CA ALA A 45 -10.17 -2.59 2.98
C ALA A 45 -10.43 -1.51 1.91
N GLU A 46 -9.76 -0.35 2.02
CA GLU A 46 -9.86 0.72 1.03
C GLU A 46 -9.27 0.30 -0.32
N ALA A 47 -8.09 -0.31 -0.30
CA ALA A 47 -7.39 -0.77 -1.49
C ALA A 47 -8.09 -1.92 -2.24
N MET A 48 -8.91 -2.74 -1.55
CA MET A 48 -9.73 -3.81 -2.16
C MET A 48 -11.14 -3.35 -2.55
N SER A 49 -11.50 -2.09 -2.33
CA SER A 49 -12.86 -1.59 -2.55
C SER A 49 -13.26 -1.51 -4.04
N ASN A 50 -12.27 -1.37 -4.95
CA ASN A 50 -12.54 -1.03 -6.35
C ASN A 50 -11.67 -1.84 -7.33
N ASP A 51 -10.77 -1.18 -8.06
CA ASP A 51 -9.98 -1.78 -9.14
C ASP A 51 -8.47 -1.59 -8.91
N TYR A 52 -7.67 -2.16 -9.80
CA TYR A 52 -6.21 -2.06 -9.76
C TYR A 52 -5.70 -0.60 -9.72
N ASP A 53 -6.33 0.32 -10.46
CA ASP A 53 -5.96 1.75 -10.41
C ASP A 53 -6.21 2.36 -9.03
N HIS A 54 -7.37 2.03 -8.43
CA HIS A 54 -7.71 2.47 -7.09
C HIS A 54 -6.73 1.94 -6.04
N LEU A 55 -6.34 0.66 -6.15
CA LEU A 55 -5.29 0.07 -5.31
C LEU A 55 -3.98 0.87 -5.39
N LEU A 56 -3.54 1.25 -6.59
CA LEU A 56 -2.33 2.07 -6.75
C LEU A 56 -2.50 3.46 -6.14
N GLN A 57 -3.62 4.13 -6.39
CA GLN A 57 -3.89 5.44 -5.82
C GLN A 57 -3.92 5.40 -4.30
N THR A 58 -4.57 4.40 -3.71
CA THR A 58 -4.60 4.17 -2.27
C THR A 58 -3.19 3.89 -1.75
N ALA A 59 -2.41 3.03 -2.41
CA ALA A 59 -1.01 2.78 -2.01
C ALA A 59 -0.14 4.05 -2.05
N MET A 60 -0.29 4.90 -3.08
CA MET A 60 0.42 6.18 -3.21
C MET A 60 -0.07 7.25 -2.23
N CYS A 61 -1.33 7.17 -1.80
CA CYS A 61 -1.91 8.06 -0.80
C CYS A 61 -1.44 7.69 0.61
N TRP A 62 -1.26 6.39 0.88
CA TRP A 62 -0.86 5.89 2.18
C TRP A 62 0.66 5.84 2.36
N PHE A 63 1.41 5.42 1.34
CA PHE A 63 2.84 5.13 1.44
C PHE A 63 3.64 5.79 0.33
N GLU A 64 4.95 5.95 0.54
CA GLU A 64 5.84 6.40 -0.51
C GLU A 64 6.10 5.24 -1.49
N VAL A 65 5.72 5.42 -2.76
CA VAL A 65 5.89 4.38 -3.79
C VAL A 65 7.11 4.68 -4.64
N VAL A 66 7.99 3.68 -4.81
CA VAL A 66 9.18 3.74 -5.65
C VAL A 66 9.23 2.60 -6.67
#